data_AF-A0A7X1DF14-F1
#
_entry.id   AF-A0A7X1DF14-F1
#
_cell.length_a   1.000
_cell.length_b   1.000
_cell.length_c   1.000
_cell.angle_alpha   90.00
_cell.angle_beta   90.00
_cell.angle_gamma   90.00
#
_symmetry.space_group_name_H-M   'P 1'
#
loop_
_entity.id
_entity.type
_entity.pdbx_description
1 polymer ?
#
loop_
_entity_poly.entity_id
_entity_poly.type
_entity_poly.pdbx_seq_one_letter_code
_entity_poly.pdbx_strand_id
1 'polypeptide(L)' 'MSPQILTYVILVAATLYLVSSIYPIIKAKKNNYTVVVRPLRIIAAVIVILLAIFAIVTGNTYDSIIDSINTKYRN' A
#
# COMPACT_ATOMS: atom_id res chain seq x y z
N MET A 1 14.67 -14.54 -4.98
CA MET A 1 13.39 -14.56 -4.25
C MET A 1 12.28 -14.82 -5.27
N SER A 2 11.27 -15.64 -4.97
CA SER A 2 10.13 -15.78 -5.89
C SER A 2 9.39 -14.43 -6.01
N PRO A 3 9.02 -13.97 -7.22
CA PRO A 3 8.21 -12.76 -7.42
C PRO A 3 6.90 -12.73 -6.61
N GLN A 4 6.37 -13.91 -6.29
CA GLN A 4 5.19 -14.06 -5.43
C GLN A 4 5.50 -13.69 -3.98
N ILE A 5 6.67 -14.09 -3.47
CA ILE A 5 7.13 -13.74 -2.11
C ILE A 5 7.27 -12.22 -1.99
N LEU A 6 7.80 -11.56 -3.03
CA LEU A 6 7.91 -10.09 -3.04
C LEU A 6 6.53 -9.42 -2.95
N THR A 7 5.54 -9.94 -3.68
CA THR A 7 4.16 -9.43 -3.65
C THR A 7 3.55 -9.53 -2.25
N TYR A 8 3.77 -10.65 -1.55
CA TYR A 8 3.32 -10.79 -0.15
C TYR A 8 4.06 -9.85 0.80
N VAL A 9 5.37 -9.68 0.63
CA VAL A 9 6.17 -8.75 1.45
C VAL A 9 5.69 -7.31 1.27
N ILE A 10 5.40 -6.90 0.03
CA ILE A 10 4.85 -5.57 -0.28
C ILE A 10 3.49 -5.39 0.40
N LEU A 11 2.61 -6.39 0.32
CA LEU A 11 1.31 -6.34 0.97
C LEU A 11 1.43 -6.16 2.49
N VAL A 12 2.27 -6.97 3.14
CA VAL A 12 2.48 -6.91 4.59
C VAL A 12 3.09 -5.56 4.99
N ALA A 13 4.13 -5.10 4.29
CA ALA A 13 4.79 -3.84 4.58
C ALA A 13 3.85 -2.63 4.41
N ALA A 14 3.07 -2.61 3.31
CA ALA A 14 2.12 -1.52 3.05
C ALA A 14 0.99 -1.51 4.09
N THR A 15 0.51 -2.69 4.51
CA THR A 15 -0.50 -2.82 5.57
C THR A 15 0.03 -2.32 6.91
N LEU A 16 1.23 -2.76 7.32
CA LEU A 16 1.87 -2.29 8.55
C LEU A 16 2.08 -0.77 8.53
N TYR A 17 2.52 -0.23 7.39
CA TYR A 17 2.67 1.21 7.20
C TYR A 17 1.33 1.95 7.36
N LEU A 18 0.26 1.45 6.73
CA LEU A 18 -1.08 2.03 6.84
C LEU A 18 -1.56 2.04 8.30
N VAL A 19 -1.44 0.91 8.99
CA VAL A 19 -1.83 0.78 10.41
C VAL A 19 -1.03 1.75 11.28
N SER A 20 0.29 1.81 11.11
CA SER A 20 1.17 2.73 11.85
C SER A 20 0.85 4.21 11.57
N SER A 21 0.31 4.53 10.40
CA SER A 21 -0.08 5.89 10.02
C SER A 21 -1.45 6.28 10.56
N ILE A 22 -2.39 5.35 10.63
CA ILE A 22 -3.77 5.59 11.10
C ILE A 22 -3.87 5.54 12.62
N TYR A 23 -3.17 4.63 13.29
CA TYR A 23 -3.19 4.46 14.74
C TYR A 23 -3.00 5.76 15.54
N PRO A 24 -1.97 6.60 15.27
CA PRO A 24 -1.78 7.85 16.00
C PRO A 24 -2.91 8.85 15.76
N ILE A 25 -3.55 8.84 14.58
CA ILE A 25 -4.69 9.72 14.26
C ILE A 25 -5.88 9.36 15.14
N ILE A 26 -6.20 8.07 15.25
CA ILE A 26 -7.29 7.57 16.11
C ILE A 26 -6.99 7.91 17.57
N LYS A 27 -5.75 7.65 18.04
CA LYS A 27 -5.33 7.94 19.41
C LYS A 27 -5.36 9.44 19.73
N ALA A 28 -4.98 10.29 18.78
CA ALA A 28 -4.98 11.74 18.92
C ALA A 28 -6.41 12.30 19.03
N LYS A 29 -7.33 11.78 18.21
CA LYS A 29 -8.76 12.10 18.31
C LYS A 29 -9.34 11.80 19.68
N LYS A 30 -8.89 10.70 20.33
CA LYS A 30 -9.37 10.31 21.67
C LYS A 30 -8.78 11.15 22.80
N ASN A 31 -7.55 11.65 22.66
CA ASN A 31 -6.81 12.32 23.73
C ASN A 31 -6.64 13.84 23.51
N ASN A 32 -7.30 14.42 22.51
CA ASN A 32 -7.20 15.85 22.14
C ASN A 32 -5.76 16.32 21.84
N TYR A 33 -4.92 15.46 21.28
CA TYR A 33 -3.57 15.82 20.85
C TYR A 33 -3.55 16.16 19.36
N THR A 34 -2.65 17.05 18.96
CA THR A 34 -2.41 17.38 17.55
C THR A 34 -1.44 16.37 16.94
N VAL A 35 -1.77 15.83 15.76
CA VAL A 35 -0.89 14.92 15.01
C VAL A 35 -0.72 15.43 13.60
N VAL A 36 0.52 15.39 13.11
CA VAL A 36 0.84 15.72 11.72
C VAL A 36 0.41 14.56 10.82
N VAL A 37 -0.66 14.77 10.05
CA VAL A 37 -1.17 13.78 9.10
C VAL A 37 -0.55 14.04 7.72
N ARG A 38 -0.14 12.98 7.03
CA ARG A 38 0.33 13.02 5.64
C ARG A 38 -0.65 12.27 4.75
N PRO A 39 -1.81 12.87 4.40
CA PRO A 39 -2.92 12.16 3.75
C PRO A 39 -2.51 11.55 2.41
N LEU A 40 -1.67 12.23 1.62
CA LEU A 40 -1.15 11.70 0.36
C LEU A 40 -0.39 10.37 0.52
N ARG A 41 0.34 10.19 1.64
CA ARG A 41 1.06 8.94 1.91
C ARG A 41 0.13 7.81 2.30
N ILE A 42 -0.95 8.12 3.02
CA ILE A 42 -2.00 7.15 3.37
C ILE A 42 -2.70 6.68 2.09
N ILE A 43 -3.07 7.61 1.20
CA ILE A 43 -3.68 7.30 -0.09
C ILE A 43 -2.75 6.42 -0.93
N ALA A 44 -1.47 6.78 -1.05
CA ALA A 44 -0.49 5.97 -1.77
C ALA A 44 -0.38 4.55 -1.19
N ALA A 45 -0.35 4.40 0.13
CA ALA A 45 -0.31 3.10 0.78
C ALA A 45 -1.57 2.26 0.49
N VAL A 46 -2.76 2.86 0.50
CA VAL A 46 -4.00 2.18 0.11
C VAL A 46 -3.93 1.69 -1.34
N ILE A 47 -3.46 2.52 -2.26
CA ILE A 47 -3.30 2.14 -3.67
C ILE A 47 -2.35 0.94 -3.80
N VAL A 48 -1.20 0.97 -3.12
CA VAL A 48 -0.24 -0.14 -3.13
C VAL A 48 -0.84 -1.43 -2.58
N ILE A 49 -1.62 -1.35 -1.50
CA ILE A 49 -2.33 -2.50 -0.93
C ILE A 49 -3.33 -3.08 -1.94
N LEU A 50 -4.13 -2.22 -2.58
CA LEU A 50 -5.12 -2.65 -3.57
C LEU A 50 -4.45 -3.34 -4.77
N LEU A 51 -3.34 -2.80 -5.26
CA LEU A 51 -2.57 -3.41 -6.34
C LEU A 51 -1.97 -4.77 -5.95
N ALA A 52 -1.44 -4.87 -4.73
CA ALA A 52 -0.88 -6.13 -4.22
C ALA A 52 -1.97 -7.21 -4.02
N ILE A 53 -3.14 -6.84 -3.51
CA ILE A 53 -4.30 -7.74 -3.41
C ILE A 53 -4.74 -8.20 -4.80
N PHE A 54 -4.86 -7.26 -5.74
CA PHE A 54 -5.23 -7.59 -7.12
C PHE A 54 -4.24 -8.55 -7.78
N ALA A 55 -2.94 -8.37 -7.55
CA ALA A 55 -1.90 -9.29 -7.99
C ALA A 55 -2.16 -10.72 -7.48
N ILE A 56 -2.33 -10.87 -6.16
CA ILE A 56 -2.55 -12.17 -5.52
C ILE A 56 -3.82 -12.83 -6.04
N VAL A 57 -4.93 -12.09 -6.15
CA VAL A 57 -6.23 -12.61 -6.61
C VAL A 57 -6.18 -13.07 -8.07
N THR A 58 -5.44 -12.37 -8.92
CA THR A 58 -5.34 -12.69 -10.35
C THR A 58 -4.24 -13.70 -10.69
N GLY A 59 -3.50 -14.18 -9.68
CA GLY A 59 -2.34 -15.06 -9.88
C GLY A 59 -1.14 -14.35 -10.52
N ASN A 60 -1.18 -13.02 -10.61
CA ASN A 60 -0.11 -12.18 -11.13
C ASN A 60 0.84 -11.73 -10.02
N THR A 61 1.95 -11.10 -10.39
CA THR A 61 2.90 -10.49 -9.45
C THR A 61 2.72 -8.98 -9.44
N TYR A 62 3.08 -8.34 -8.32
CA TYR A 62 3.05 -6.88 -8.24
C TYR A 62 3.82 -6.23 -9.40
N ASP A 63 5.03 -6.71 -9.68
CA ASP A 63 5.88 -6.18 -10.76
C ASP A 63 5.21 -6.30 -12.14
N SER A 64 4.56 -7.43 -12.46
CA SER A 64 3.87 -7.59 -13.75
C SER A 64 2.74 -6.59 -13.96
N ILE A 65 2.05 -6.18 -12.89
CA ILE A 65 0.99 -5.17 -12.95
C ILE A 65 1.60 -3.79 -13.15
N ILE A 66 2.68 -3.47 -12.44
CA ILE A 66 3.38 -2.21 -12.60
C ILE A 66 3.95 -2.06 -14.01
N ASP A 67 4.54 -3.11 -14.57
CA ASP A 67 5.06 -3.10 -15.94
C ASP A 67 3.94 -2.92 -16.97
N SER A 68 2.78 -3.55 -16.75
CA SER A 68 1.60 -3.39 -17.62
C SER A 68 1.06 -1.96 -17.58
N ILE A 69 1.00 -1.35 -16.39
CA ILE A 69 0.60 0.06 -16.23
C ILE A 69 1.61 0.97 -16.93
N ASN A 70 2.89 0.79 -16.65
CA ASN A 70 3.95 1.62 -17.23
C ASN A 70 3.96 1.53 -18.76
N THR A 71 3.77 0.33 -19.32
CA THR A 71 3.69 0.15 -20.78
C THR A 71 2.46 0.83 -21.38
N LYS A 72 1.31 0.80 -20.67
CA LYS A 72 0.06 1.38 -21.14
C LYS A 72 0.04 2.92 -21.11
N TYR A 73 0.74 3.55 -20.17
CA TYR A 73 0.74 5.01 -19.99
C TYR A 73 1.98 5.72 -20.54
N ARG A 74 2.93 4.97 -21.12
CA ARG A 74 4.17 5.51 -21.72
C ARG A 74 4.12 5.55 -23.26
N ASN A 75 3.02 5.10 -23.86
CA ASN A 75 2.62 5.36 -25.25
C ASN A 75 1.56 6.45 -25.30
#